data_AF-A0A930ERM0-F1
#
_entry.id   AF-A0A930ERM0-F1
#
_cell.length_a   1.000
_cell.length_b   1.000
_cell.length_c   1.000
_cell.angle_alpha   90.00
_cell.angle_beta   90.00
_cell.angle_gamma   90.00
#
_symmetry.space_group_name_H-M   'P 1'
#
loop_
_entity.id
_entity.type
_entity.pdbx_description
1 polymer ?
#
loop_
_entity_poly.entity_id
_entity_poly.type
_entity_poly.pdbx_seq_one_letter_code
_entity_poly.pdbx_strand_id
1 'polypeptide(L)'
;MFKKRKAKDIEFFFGDTEWRSNKYFKFDHVKDNDNIILVTNNIKAIKGNFVMIVDNDKAVYLKDWQVKPVHSFSEGMYGWAVKLNRKYFKPYTFKNPFNDYSFDKQDTFDSLLKTAKKQDKTYIALDKDQSYTKMSFLNGYR
;
A
#
# COMPACT_ATOMS: atom_id res chain seq x y z
N MET A 1 -8.04 15.25 21.42
CA MET A 1 -7.48 15.82 20.16
C MET A 1 -6.84 14.77 19.25
N PHE A 2 -6.10 13.78 19.78
CA PHE A 2 -5.46 12.69 19.00
C PHE A 2 -6.43 11.77 18.25
N LYS A 3 -7.54 11.33 18.87
CA LYS A 3 -8.56 10.48 18.20
C LYS A 3 -9.15 11.13 16.94
N LYS A 4 -9.40 12.45 16.97
CA LYS A 4 -9.92 13.22 15.82
C LYS A 4 -8.90 13.34 14.69
N ARG A 5 -7.62 13.56 15.00
CA ARG A 5 -6.54 13.60 13.99
C ARG A 5 -6.36 12.24 13.31
N LYS A 6 -6.40 11.15 14.09
CA LYS A 6 -6.33 9.78 13.57
C LYS A 6 -7.50 9.48 12.63
N ALA A 7 -8.74 9.83 13.00
CA ALA A 7 -9.90 9.63 12.14
C ALA A 7 -9.78 10.38 10.80
N LYS A 8 -9.37 11.66 10.83
CA LYS A 8 -9.15 12.45 9.60
C LYS A 8 -8.07 11.88 8.69
N ASP A 9 -6.98 11.35 9.24
CA ASP A 9 -5.91 10.73 8.47
C ASP A 9 -6.36 9.41 7.81
N ILE A 10 -7.21 8.63 8.50
CA ILE A 10 -7.83 7.43 7.95
C ILE A 10 -8.76 7.81 6.81
N GLU A 11 -9.65 8.76 7.03
CA GLU A 11 -10.60 9.23 6.02
C GLU A 11 -9.88 9.83 4.79
N PHE A 12 -8.82 10.60 4.99
CA PHE A 12 -8.01 11.14 3.89
C PHE A 12 -7.37 10.03 3.04
N PHE A 13 -6.88 8.98 3.68
CA PHE A 13 -6.22 7.89 2.98
C PHE A 13 -7.23 6.95 2.32
N PHE A 14 -8.14 6.39 3.11
CA PHE A 14 -9.05 5.30 2.76
C PHE A 14 -10.42 5.78 2.27
N GLY A 15 -10.78 7.06 2.42
CA GLY A 15 -12.12 7.56 2.14
C GLY A 15 -13.14 7.01 3.14
N ASP A 16 -14.31 6.65 2.64
CA ASP A 16 -15.36 6.03 3.45
C ASP A 16 -14.90 4.69 4.02
N THR A 17 -15.16 4.50 5.32
CA THR A 17 -14.76 3.30 6.07
C THR A 17 -15.93 2.75 6.87
N GLU A 18 -16.08 1.42 6.84
CA GLU A 18 -17.04 0.69 7.67
C GLU A 18 -16.28 -0.05 8.78
N TRP A 19 -16.51 0.36 10.03
CA TRP A 19 -15.83 -0.19 11.20
C TRP A 19 -16.59 -1.38 11.78
N ARG A 20 -15.90 -2.50 11.97
CA ARG A 20 -16.42 -3.66 12.71
C ARG A 20 -16.08 -3.60 14.20
N SER A 21 -14.97 -2.94 14.54
CA SER A 21 -14.54 -2.71 15.92
C SER A 21 -13.75 -1.40 16.01
N ASN A 22 -13.19 -1.07 17.17
CA ASN A 22 -12.25 0.05 17.32
C ASN A 22 -10.89 -0.16 16.61
N LYS A 23 -10.63 -1.37 16.08
CA LYS A 23 -9.36 -1.76 15.45
C LYS A 23 -9.51 -2.09 13.97
N TYR A 24 -10.61 -2.74 13.60
CA TYR A 24 -10.80 -3.29 12.27
C TYR A 24 -11.86 -2.52 11.49
N PHE A 25 -11.53 -2.19 10.24
CA PHE A 25 -12.43 -1.56 9.29
C PHE A 25 -12.19 -2.11 7.89
N LYS A 26 -13.18 -1.94 7.03
CA LYS A 26 -13.08 -2.17 5.59
C LYS A 26 -13.37 -0.88 4.84
N PHE A 27 -12.97 -0.82 3.59
CA PHE A 27 -13.12 0.33 2.71
C PHE A 27 -13.17 -0.16 1.26
N ASP A 28 -13.63 0.70 0.36
CA ASP A 28 -13.61 0.38 -1.07
C ASP A 28 -12.19 0.50 -1.61
N HIS A 29 -11.66 -0.58 -2.15
CA HIS A 29 -10.30 -0.60 -2.72
C HIS A 29 -10.27 0.08 -4.10
N VAL A 30 -11.40 0.13 -4.79
CA VAL A 30 -11.57 0.86 -6.05
C VAL A 30 -12.35 2.14 -5.77
N LYS A 31 -11.69 3.30 -5.81
CA LYS A 31 -12.36 4.60 -5.65
C LYS A 31 -13.02 5.04 -6.94
N ASP A 32 -12.33 4.80 -8.04
CA ASP A 32 -12.83 4.89 -9.41
C ASP A 32 -11.92 4.05 -10.32
N ASN A 33 -12.12 4.11 -11.65
CA ASN A 33 -11.33 3.33 -12.61
C ASN A 33 -9.85 3.73 -12.70
N ASP A 34 -9.48 4.87 -12.12
CA ASP A 34 -8.14 5.45 -12.15
C ASP A 34 -7.52 5.59 -10.76
N ASN A 35 -8.26 5.37 -9.69
CA ASN A 35 -7.82 5.54 -8.31
C ASN A 35 -8.12 4.29 -7.50
N ILE A 36 -7.06 3.62 -7.04
CA ILE A 36 -7.16 2.39 -6.27
C ILE A 36 -6.32 2.46 -5.00
N ILE A 37 -6.70 1.66 -4.02
CA ILE A 37 -5.90 1.33 -2.84
C ILE A 37 -5.69 -0.17 -2.85
N LEU A 38 -4.43 -0.60 -2.75
CA LEU A 38 -4.04 -2.00 -2.71
C LEU A 38 -3.38 -2.32 -1.39
N VAL A 39 -3.64 -3.51 -0.87
CA VAL A 39 -2.83 -4.08 0.23
C VAL A 39 -1.83 -5.04 -0.39
N THR A 40 -0.53 -4.80 -0.15
CA THR A 40 0.54 -5.59 -0.77
C THR A 40 1.81 -5.60 0.08
N ASN A 41 2.64 -6.63 -0.13
CA ASN A 41 4.00 -6.77 0.41
C ASN A 41 5.08 -6.44 -0.63
N ASN A 42 4.69 -6.10 -1.85
CA ASN A 42 5.60 -5.74 -2.95
C ASN A 42 6.15 -4.32 -2.79
N ILE A 43 6.61 -3.98 -1.59
CA ILE A 43 7.13 -2.67 -1.23
C ILE A 43 8.57 -2.82 -0.74
N LYS A 44 9.44 -1.91 -1.17
CA LYS A 44 10.84 -1.83 -0.75
C LYS A 44 11.23 -0.38 -0.43
N ALA A 45 12.24 -0.22 0.41
CA ALA A 45 12.87 1.08 0.64
C ALA A 45 14.10 1.21 -0.27
N ILE A 46 14.13 2.25 -1.12
CA ILE A 46 15.29 2.56 -1.96
C ILE A 46 15.67 4.01 -1.74
N LYS A 47 16.88 4.25 -1.22
CA LYS A 47 17.42 5.59 -0.95
C LYS A 47 16.43 6.46 -0.14
N GLY A 48 15.85 5.90 0.91
CA GLY A 48 14.90 6.59 1.77
C GLY A 48 13.52 6.84 1.17
N ASN A 49 13.17 6.23 0.03
CA ASN A 49 11.85 6.33 -0.58
C ASN A 49 11.16 4.96 -0.61
N PHE A 50 9.84 4.98 -0.45
CA PHE A 50 9.02 3.80 -0.73
C PHE A 50 8.94 3.58 -2.25
N VAL A 51 9.17 2.33 -2.67
CA VAL A 51 8.93 1.88 -4.04
C VAL A 51 8.04 0.66 -4.01
N MET A 52 7.09 0.57 -4.95
CA MET A 52 6.32 -0.64 -5.19
C MET A 52 6.93 -1.40 -6.35
N ILE A 53 7.36 -2.63 -6.08
CA ILE A 53 7.95 -3.49 -7.10
C ILE A 53 6.83 -4.03 -7.98
N VAL A 54 6.98 -3.89 -9.29
CA VAL A 54 5.95 -4.28 -10.29
C VAL A 54 6.50 -5.21 -11.36
N ASP A 55 7.79 -5.49 -11.35
CA ASP A 55 8.47 -6.44 -12.24
C ASP A 55 9.78 -6.87 -11.59
N ASN A 56 10.50 -7.80 -12.22
CA ASN A 56 11.80 -8.26 -11.76
C ASN A 56 12.85 -7.13 -11.71
N ASP A 57 12.71 -6.07 -12.50
CA ASP A 57 13.63 -4.94 -12.55
C ASP A 57 12.93 -3.57 -12.54
N LYS A 58 11.62 -3.51 -12.30
CA LYS A 58 10.85 -2.26 -12.31
C LYS A 58 10.12 -2.00 -11.01
N ALA A 59 10.07 -0.73 -10.64
CA ALA A 59 9.27 -0.28 -9.50
C ALA A 59 8.63 1.08 -9.76
N VAL A 60 7.56 1.38 -9.04
CA VAL A 60 6.89 2.70 -9.02
C VAL A 60 7.28 3.40 -7.72
N TYR A 61 7.82 4.61 -7.83
CA TYR A 61 8.11 5.44 -6.65
C TYR A 61 6.83 5.96 -6.02
N LEU A 62 6.78 5.91 -4.69
CA LEU A 62 5.63 6.31 -3.89
C LEU A 62 6.01 7.46 -2.97
N LYS A 63 5.08 8.38 -2.76
CA LYS A 63 5.17 9.39 -1.71
C LYS A 63 4.74 8.80 -0.37
N ASP A 64 5.25 9.35 0.73
CA ASP A 64 4.93 8.88 2.09
C ASP A 64 3.43 8.86 2.40
N TRP A 65 2.66 9.80 1.83
CA TRP A 65 1.22 9.87 2.00
C TRP A 65 0.46 8.80 1.21
N GLN A 66 1.09 8.15 0.24
CA GLN A 66 0.50 7.06 -0.55
C GLN A 66 0.63 5.69 0.12
N VAL A 67 1.37 5.60 1.23
CA VAL A 67 1.66 4.32 1.89
C VAL A 67 1.16 4.35 3.34
N LYS A 68 0.52 3.28 3.82
CA LYS A 68 0.18 3.07 5.23
C LYS A 68 0.49 1.63 5.63
N PRO A 69 1.28 1.38 6.68
CA PRO A 69 1.44 0.03 7.21
C PRO A 69 0.11 -0.47 7.79
N VAL A 70 -0.28 -1.67 7.38
CA VAL A 70 -1.55 -2.31 7.73
C VAL A 70 -1.34 -3.77 8.07
N HIS A 71 -2.33 -4.35 8.73
CA HIS A 71 -2.42 -5.77 8.97
C HIS A 71 -3.73 -6.29 8.35
N SER A 72 -3.62 -7.23 7.42
CA SER A 72 -4.77 -7.90 6.80
C SER A 72 -5.01 -9.23 7.50
N PHE A 73 -6.14 -9.38 8.21
CA PHE A 73 -6.44 -10.59 8.95
C PHE A 73 -6.89 -11.75 8.04
N SER A 74 -7.53 -11.45 6.91
CA SER A 74 -7.96 -12.48 5.94
C SER A 74 -6.79 -13.22 5.32
N GLU A 75 -5.62 -12.59 5.25
CA GLU A 75 -4.40 -13.17 4.68
C GLU A 75 -3.30 -13.44 5.73
N GLY A 76 -3.51 -13.02 6.99
CA GLY A 76 -2.52 -13.17 8.07
C GLY A 76 -1.24 -12.35 7.85
N MET A 77 -1.27 -11.35 6.96
CA MET A 77 -0.08 -10.62 6.51
C MET A 77 0.02 -9.24 7.16
N TYR A 78 1.22 -8.92 7.64
CA TYR A 78 1.67 -7.54 7.78
C TYR A 78 2.08 -7.03 6.41
N GLY A 79 1.53 -5.89 6.00
CA GLY A 79 1.80 -5.34 4.69
C GLY A 79 1.54 -3.85 4.62
N TRP A 80 1.32 -3.36 3.40
CA TRP A 80 1.18 -1.94 3.13
C TRP A 80 -0.08 -1.68 2.32
N ALA A 81 -0.91 -0.76 2.78
CA ALA A 81 -1.92 -0.14 1.94
C ALA A 81 -1.25 0.93 1.08
N VAL A 82 -1.47 0.88 -0.22
CA VAL A 82 -0.81 1.71 -1.24
C VAL A 82 -1.86 2.38 -2.12
N LYS A 83 -1.89 3.70 -2.11
CA LYS A 83 -2.79 4.53 -2.91
C LYS A 83 -2.16 4.84 -4.26
N LEU A 84 -2.76 4.35 -5.33
CA LEU A 84 -2.28 4.48 -6.71
C LEU A 84 -3.27 5.26 -7.55
N ASN A 85 -2.74 6.02 -8.51
CA ASN A 85 -3.51 6.70 -9.54
C ASN A 85 -2.93 6.37 -10.93
N ARG A 86 -3.80 6.05 -11.89
CA ARG A 86 -3.41 5.62 -13.25
C ARG A 86 -2.46 6.59 -13.93
N LYS A 87 -2.73 7.90 -13.85
CA LYS A 87 -1.92 8.95 -14.48
C LYS A 87 -0.50 9.05 -13.91
N TYR A 88 -0.34 8.73 -12.63
CA TYR A 88 0.93 8.83 -11.92
C TYR A 88 1.63 7.48 -11.75
N PHE A 89 1.03 6.39 -12.21
CA PHE A 89 1.65 5.07 -12.24
C PHE A 89 2.72 5.02 -13.32
N LYS A 90 3.97 5.29 -12.93
CA LYS A 90 5.12 5.36 -13.83
C LYS A 90 6.21 4.39 -13.37
N PRO A 91 6.27 3.17 -13.94
CA PRO A 91 7.34 2.22 -13.65
C PRO A 91 8.69 2.78 -14.08
N TYR A 92 9.69 2.64 -13.22
CA TYR A 92 11.08 2.96 -13.48
C TYR A 92 11.90 1.68 -13.53
N THR A 93 12.73 1.51 -14.56
CA THR A 93 13.61 0.35 -14.72
C THR A 93 14.94 0.56 -14.00
N PHE A 94 15.31 -0.41 -13.17
CA PHE A 94 16.56 -0.45 -12.44
C PHE A 94 17.62 -1.22 -13.24
N LYS A 95 18.89 -0.86 -13.07
CA LYS A 95 20.00 -1.52 -13.76
C LYS A 95 20.14 -3.00 -13.37
N ASN A 96 19.83 -3.31 -12.12
CA ASN A 96 19.93 -4.65 -11.56
C ASN A 96 18.53 -5.13 -11.15
N PRO A 97 18.20 -6.41 -11.37
CA PRO A 97 16.95 -6.98 -10.92
C PRO A 97 16.85 -7.07 -9.39
N PHE A 98 15.63 -7.15 -8.89
CA PHE A 98 15.29 -7.37 -7.50
C PHE A 98 15.29 -8.87 -7.20
N ASN A 99 16.41 -9.40 -6.70
CA ASN A 99 16.58 -10.84 -6.45
C ASN A 99 15.65 -11.43 -5.38
N ASP A 100 14.99 -10.60 -4.58
CA ASP A 100 14.03 -10.97 -3.54
C ASP A 100 12.58 -11.01 -4.05
N TYR A 101 12.36 -10.74 -5.34
CA TYR A 101 11.05 -10.81 -5.99
C TYR A 101 11.13 -11.63 -7.28
N SER A 102 10.01 -12.27 -7.63
CA SER A 102 9.88 -13.04 -8.87
C SER A 102 8.51 -12.77 -9.48
N PHE A 103 8.51 -12.19 -10.67
CA PHE A 103 7.34 -11.89 -11.47
C PHE A 103 7.41 -12.65 -12.79
N ASP A 104 6.36 -13.41 -13.10
CA ASP A 104 6.19 -14.02 -14.42
C ASP A 104 5.88 -12.95 -15.47
N LYS A 105 5.19 -11.90 -15.06
CA LYS A 105 4.81 -10.76 -15.90
C LYS A 105 4.75 -9.49 -15.06
N GLN A 106 5.16 -8.38 -15.66
CA GLN A 106 5.00 -7.06 -15.09
C GLN A 106 3.55 -6.78 -14.67
N ASP A 107 3.38 -6.30 -13.45
CA ASP A 107 2.14 -5.70 -12.97
C ASP A 107 1.90 -4.34 -13.63
N THR A 108 0.77 -4.23 -14.31
CA THR A 108 0.26 -2.99 -14.88
C THR A 108 -0.77 -2.38 -13.95
N PHE A 109 -1.11 -1.10 -14.14
CA PHE A 109 -2.21 -0.52 -13.39
C PHE A 109 -3.51 -1.33 -13.53
N ASP A 110 -3.77 -1.91 -14.71
CA ASP A 110 -4.97 -2.71 -14.94
C ASP A 110 -4.94 -4.10 -14.28
N SER A 111 -3.76 -4.76 -14.17
CA SER A 111 -3.65 -5.99 -13.36
C SER A 111 -3.89 -5.68 -11.88
N LEU A 112 -3.29 -4.58 -11.41
CA LEU A 112 -3.43 -4.08 -10.05
C LEU A 112 -4.88 -3.65 -9.73
N LEU A 113 -5.59 -3.03 -10.66
CA LEU A 113 -7.03 -2.73 -10.52
C LEU A 113 -7.85 -4.01 -10.36
N LYS A 114 -7.54 -5.09 -11.10
CA LYS A 114 -8.21 -6.38 -10.91
C LYS A 114 -7.93 -6.95 -9.52
N THR A 115 -6.71 -6.82 -9.01
CA THR A 115 -6.37 -7.22 -7.64
C THR A 115 -7.13 -6.38 -6.61
N ALA A 116 -7.24 -5.06 -6.79
CA ALA A 116 -8.00 -4.19 -5.90
C ALA A 116 -9.48 -4.60 -5.84
N LYS A 117 -10.09 -4.95 -6.98
CA LYS A 117 -11.46 -5.50 -7.04
C LYS A 117 -11.62 -6.80 -6.25
N LYS A 118 -10.59 -7.66 -6.20
CA LYS A 118 -10.61 -8.90 -5.41
C LYS A 118 -10.46 -8.65 -3.91
N GLN A 119 -9.68 -7.63 -3.54
CA GLN A 119 -9.46 -7.23 -2.14
C GLN A 119 -10.61 -6.40 -1.57
N ASP A 120 -11.58 -6.02 -2.41
CA ASP A 120 -12.64 -5.12 -2.03
C ASP A 120 -13.40 -5.62 -0.79
N LYS A 121 -13.65 -4.72 0.16
CA LYS A 121 -14.35 -4.99 1.42
C LYS A 121 -13.67 -6.01 2.36
N THR A 122 -12.38 -6.28 2.17
CA THR A 122 -11.59 -7.02 3.17
C THR A 122 -11.35 -6.17 4.42
N TYR A 123 -11.37 -6.80 5.59
CA TYR A 123 -11.11 -6.12 6.85
C TYR A 123 -9.61 -6.01 7.10
N ILE A 124 -9.17 -4.79 7.39
CA ILE A 124 -7.80 -4.48 7.78
C ILE A 124 -7.75 -3.83 9.16
N ALA A 125 -6.57 -3.81 9.75
CA ALA A 125 -6.22 -2.95 10.86
C ALA A 125 -5.03 -2.07 10.48
N LEU A 126 -5.00 -0.84 11.00
CA LEU A 126 -3.80 -0.02 10.95
C LEU A 126 -2.79 -0.51 11.97
N ASP A 127 -1.51 -0.48 11.58
CA ASP A 127 -0.43 -0.57 12.55
C ASP A 127 -0.55 0.57 13.57
N LYS A 128 -0.31 0.25 14.85
CA LYS A 128 -0.41 1.21 15.96
C LYS A 128 0.62 2.32 15.81
N ASP A 129 1.82 2.00 15.32
CA ASP A 129 2.98 2.91 15.32
C ASP A 129 3.40 3.30 13.89
N GLN A 130 2.45 3.83 13.12
CA GLN A 130 2.61 4.22 11.71
C GLN A 130 3.92 4.94 11.38
N SER A 131 4.31 5.94 12.20
CA SER A 131 5.52 6.73 11.97
C SER A 131 6.79 5.92 12.20
N TYR A 132 6.83 5.14 13.29
CA TYR A 132 7.96 4.28 13.61
C TYR A 132 8.13 3.21 12.53
N THR A 133 7.06 2.48 12.19
CA THR A 133 7.11 1.42 11.17
C THR A 133 7.61 1.96 9.83
N LYS A 134 7.15 3.15 9.41
CA LYS A 134 7.64 3.79 8.18
C LYS A 134 9.11 4.17 8.26
N MET A 135 9.53 4.84 9.34
CA MET A 135 10.93 5.27 9.52
C MET A 135 11.88 4.09 9.58
N SER A 136 11.53 3.06 10.35
CA SER A 136 12.32 1.83 10.46
C SER A 136 12.41 1.11 9.12
N PHE A 137 11.31 1.04 8.37
CA PHE A 137 11.33 0.44 7.04
C PHE A 137 12.21 1.22 6.04
N LEU A 138 12.09 2.55 6.02
CA LEU A 138 12.86 3.42 5.11
C LEU A 138 14.37 3.42 5.40
N ASN A 139 14.76 3.30 6.68
CA ASN A 139 16.15 3.32 7.11
C ASN A 139 16.80 1.93 7.14
N GLY A 140 16.03 0.88 6.79
CA GLY A 140 16.37 -0.51 7.08
C GLY A 140 16.14 -0.83 8.56
N TYR A 141 15.60 -2.01 8.84
CA TYR A 141 15.54 -2.54 10.21
C TYR A 141 16.97 -2.53 10.77
N ARG A 142 17.24 -1.65 11.73
CA ARG A 142 18.47 -1.65 12.52
C ARG A 142 18.42 -2.76 13.55
#